data_AF-A0A9D2WN99-F1
#
_entry.id   AF-A0A9D2WN99-F1
#
_cell.length_a   1.000
_cell.length_b   1.000
_cell.length_c   1.000
_cell.angle_alpha   90.00
_cell.angle_beta   90.00
_cell.angle_gamma   90.00
#
_symmetry.space_group_name_H-M   'P 1'
#
loop_
_entity.id
_entity.type
_entity.pdbx_description
1 polymer ?
#
loop_
_entity_poly.entity_id
_entity_poly.type
_entity_poly.pdbx_seq_one_letter_code
_entity_poly.pdbx_strand_id
1 'polypeptide(L)'
;MRISAKGRYALAAGYQLARMPRQITLLDVLSAVELSLIEPTEETVLEKAPEIEEAMRLAAFKKINDTLKNVMENITLEDLVTEAQKHKTDSGYMYYI
;
A
#
# COMPACT_ATOMS: atom_id res chain seq x y z
N MET A 1 -7.24 -38.88 -33.98
CA MET A 1 -6.56 -37.62 -34.33
C MET A 1 -7.46 -36.45 -33.95
N ARG A 2 -6.94 -35.60 -33.04
CA ARG A 2 -7.33 -34.20 -32.71
C ARG A 2 -8.74 -33.94 -32.16
N ILE A 3 -8.81 -33.93 -30.83
CA ILE A 3 -9.82 -33.19 -30.06
C ILE A 3 -9.32 -31.75 -29.92
N SER A 4 -10.11 -30.78 -30.40
CA SER A 4 -9.76 -29.36 -30.45
C SER A 4 -9.82 -28.72 -29.06
N ALA A 5 -8.67 -28.41 -28.47
CA ALA A 5 -8.54 -27.67 -27.22
C ALA A 5 -8.58 -26.15 -27.47
N LYS A 6 -9.76 -25.61 -27.80
CA LYS A 6 -9.97 -24.16 -28.00
C LYS A 6 -10.70 -23.44 -26.83
N GLY A 7 -10.81 -24.09 -25.66
CA GLY A 7 -11.63 -23.58 -24.54
C GLY A 7 -10.89 -23.09 -23.28
N ARG A 8 -9.55 -23.18 -23.19
CA ARG A 8 -8.84 -22.98 -21.91
C ARG A 8 -7.99 -21.70 -21.78
N TYR A 9 -7.80 -20.93 -22.86
CA TYR A 9 -6.91 -19.76 -22.83
C TYR A 9 -7.59 -18.42 -22.52
N ALA A 10 -8.93 -18.37 -22.40
CA ALA A 10 -9.67 -17.14 -22.11
C ALA A 10 -9.99 -16.94 -20.61
N LEU A 11 -9.91 -17.98 -19.78
CA LEU A 11 -10.26 -17.93 -18.34
C LEU A 11 -9.10 -17.48 -17.43
N ALA A 12 -7.95 -17.12 -18.01
CA ALA A 12 -6.78 -16.63 -17.28
C ALA A 12 -6.38 -15.20 -17.67
N ALA A 13 -7.24 -14.47 -18.38
CA ALA A 13 -7.05 -13.04 -18.65
C ALA A 13 -7.45 -12.22 -17.41
N GLY A 14 -6.67 -12.33 -16.35
CA GLY A 14 -6.84 -11.58 -15.11
C GLY A 14 -5.57 -10.80 -14.76
N TYR A 15 -5.70 -9.84 -13.85
CA TYR A 15 -4.52 -9.18 -13.30
C TYR A 15 -3.81 -10.13 -12.35
N GLN A 16 -2.49 -10.22 -12.49
CA GLN A 16 -1.61 -10.90 -11.57
C GLN A 16 -0.71 -9.86 -10.90
N LEU A 17 -0.26 -10.14 -9.68
CA LEU A 17 0.74 -9.29 -9.04
C LEU A 17 2.02 -9.33 -9.89
N ALA A 18 2.53 -8.14 -10.24
CA ALA A 18 3.76 -8.01 -11.02
C ALA A 18 5.02 -8.40 -10.23
N ARG A 19 4.91 -8.50 -8.90
CA ARG A 19 5.99 -8.83 -7.95
C ARG A 19 5.44 -9.73 -6.85
N MET A 20 6.32 -10.37 -6.06
CA MET A 20 5.87 -11.18 -4.92
C MET A 20 5.20 -10.29 -3.85
N PRO A 21 4.19 -10.77 -3.10
CA PRO A 21 3.51 -9.99 -2.05
C PRO A 21 4.45 -9.34 -1.02
N ARG A 22 5.50 -10.06 -0.60
CA ARG A 22 6.55 -9.56 0.32
C ARG A 22 7.40 -8.40 -0.23
N GLN A 23 7.28 -8.09 -1.52
CA GLN A 23 8.01 -7.01 -2.20
C GLN A 23 7.09 -5.82 -2.54
N ILE A 24 5.81 -5.90 -2.16
CA ILE A 24 4.82 -4.85 -2.40
C ILE A 24 4.45 -4.28 -1.04
N THR A 25 4.82 -3.03 -0.80
CA THR A 25 4.52 -2.36 0.46
C THR A 25 3.11 -1.76 0.46
N LEU A 26 2.58 -1.45 1.63
CA LEU A 26 1.35 -0.68 1.76
C LEU A 26 1.51 0.70 1.09
N LEU A 27 2.71 1.30 1.21
CA LEU A 27 3.04 2.52 0.49
C LEU A 27 2.90 2.35 -1.02
N ASP A 28 3.45 1.28 -1.61
CA ASP A 28 3.38 1.03 -3.06
C ASP A 28 1.92 0.97 -3.56
N VAL A 29 1.05 0.32 -2.78
CA VAL A 29 -0.38 0.18 -3.14
C VAL A 29 -1.09 1.52 -3.05
N LEU A 30 -0.90 2.24 -1.94
CA LEU A 30 -1.60 3.50 -1.69
C LEU A 30 -1.13 4.62 -2.62
N SER A 31 0.17 4.75 -2.87
CA SER A 31 0.72 5.72 -3.82
C SER A 31 0.34 5.45 -5.28
N ALA A 32 -0.05 4.21 -5.62
CA ALA A 32 -0.54 3.87 -6.95
C ALA A 32 -2.00 4.30 -7.19
N VAL A 33 -2.77 4.53 -6.12
CA VAL A 33 -4.20 4.86 -6.19
C VAL A 33 -4.46 6.33 -5.89
N GLU A 34 -3.73 6.92 -4.95
CA GLU A 34 -3.89 8.31 -4.53
C GLU A 34 -2.57 9.07 -4.59
N LEU A 35 -2.57 10.18 -5.31
CA LEU A 35 -1.39 11.04 -5.47
C LEU A 35 -1.08 11.88 -4.22
N SER A 36 -2.08 12.16 -3.38
CA SER A 36 -2.02 13.21 -2.34
C SER A 36 -1.66 12.71 -0.93
N LEU A 37 -1.53 11.40 -0.71
CA LEU A 37 -1.39 10.82 0.64
C LEU A 37 -0.16 11.31 1.44
N ILE A 38 0.86 11.85 0.77
CA ILE A 38 2.09 12.35 1.41
C ILE A 38 2.46 13.73 0.83
N GLU A 39 1.47 14.50 0.37
CA GLU A 39 1.75 15.86 -0.07
C GLU A 39 2.19 16.72 1.11
N PRO A 40 3.21 17.58 0.89
CA PRO A 40 3.57 18.58 1.88
C PRO A 40 2.37 19.49 2.15
N THR A 41 2.17 19.85 3.41
CA THR A 41 1.12 20.78 3.81
C THR A 41 1.32 22.12 3.11
N GLU A 42 0.22 22.70 2.60
CA GLU A 42 0.27 24.03 2.00
C GLU A 42 0.71 25.08 3.02
N GLU A 43 1.43 26.08 2.53
CA GLU A 43 1.87 27.22 3.33
C GLU A 43 0.67 28.06 3.75
N THR A 44 0.57 28.40 5.03
CA THR A 44 -0.63 29.07 5.57
C THR A 44 -0.36 30.51 6.00
N VAL A 45 0.75 30.75 6.70
CA VAL A 45 1.09 32.05 7.29
C VAL A 45 2.49 32.52 6.90
N LEU A 46 3.12 31.90 5.89
CA LEU A 46 4.50 32.19 5.50
C LEU A 46 4.79 33.68 5.34
N GLU A 47 3.91 34.44 4.69
CA GLU A 47 4.09 35.87 4.46
C GLU A 47 4.02 36.72 5.74
N LYS A 48 3.24 36.29 6.73
CA LYS A 48 2.93 37.07 7.94
C LYS A 48 3.74 36.63 9.16
N ALA A 49 4.12 35.35 9.23
CA ALA A 49 4.81 34.74 10.35
C ALA A 49 5.64 33.53 9.87
N PRO A 50 6.74 33.76 9.13
CA PRO A 50 7.55 32.69 8.54
C PRO A 50 8.14 31.74 9.59
N GLU A 51 8.46 32.23 10.78
CA GLU A 51 8.97 31.41 11.89
C GLU A 51 7.91 30.45 12.46
N ILE A 52 6.64 30.85 12.45
CA ILE A 52 5.52 29.99 12.89
C ILE A 52 5.24 28.93 11.83
N GLU A 53 5.24 29.33 10.55
CA GLU A 53 5.09 28.40 9.43
C GLU A 53 6.18 27.32 9.48
N GLU A 54 7.43 27.72 9.64
CA GLU A 54 8.55 26.78 9.68
C GLU A 54 8.50 25.87 10.92
N ALA A 55 8.10 26.40 12.08
CA ALA A 55 7.90 25.61 13.28
C ALA A 55 6.81 24.55 13.08
N MET A 56 5.66 24.92 12.49
CA MET A 56 4.58 23.98 12.18
C MET A 56 5.03 22.90 11.19
N ARG A 57 5.69 23.32 10.11
CA ARG A 57 6.19 22.42 9.06
C ARG A 57 7.18 21.40 9.61
N LEU A 58 8.19 21.83 10.37
CA LEU A 58 9.25 20.93 10.85
C LEU A 58 8.88 20.16 12.12
N ALA A 59 8.23 20.81 13.08
CA ALA A 59 8.00 20.21 14.39
C ALA A 59 6.79 19.27 14.40
N ALA A 60 5.81 19.49 13.52
CA ALA A 60 4.59 18.69 13.43
C ALA A 60 4.48 17.96 12.09
N PHE A 61 4.24 18.67 10.98
CA PHE A 61 3.81 18.04 9.73
C PHE A 61 4.86 17.11 9.12
N LYS A 62 6.12 17.55 9.06
CA LYS A 62 7.21 16.70 8.55
C LYS A 62 7.34 15.42 9.37
N LYS A 63 7.29 15.51 10.69
CA LYS A 63 7.42 14.33 11.57
C LYS A 63 6.27 13.34 11.39
N ILE A 64 5.04 13.85 11.26
CA ILE A 64 3.86 13.03 11.01
C ILE A 64 4.01 12.31 9.67
N ASN A 65 4.33 13.06 8.61
CA ASN A 65 4.50 12.51 7.26
C ASN A 65 5.62 11.47 7.19
N ASP A 66 6.79 11.76 7.76
CA ASP A 66 7.91 10.82 7.82
C ASP A 66 7.51 9.55 8.58
N THR A 67 6.79 9.68 9.70
CA THR A 67 6.35 8.53 10.50
C THR A 67 5.36 7.67 9.74
N LEU A 68 4.33 8.28 9.13
CA LEU A 68 3.34 7.56 8.33
C LEU A 68 3.99 6.85 7.15
N LYS A 69 4.87 7.54 6.43
CA LYS A 69 5.62 6.96 5.32
C LYS A 69 6.43 5.74 5.78
N ASN A 70 7.20 5.88 6.85
CA ASN A 70 7.99 4.78 7.39
C ASN A 70 7.11 3.59 7.81
N VAL A 71 5.96 3.84 8.43
CA VAL A 71 5.02 2.76 8.80
C VAL A 71 4.52 2.04 7.54
N MET A 72 4.09 2.77 6.52
CA MET A 72 3.57 2.20 5.28
C MET A 72 4.63 1.47 4.44
N GLU A 73 5.90 1.92 4.49
CA GLU A 73 7.02 1.25 3.83
C GLU A 73 7.38 -0.09 4.48
N ASN A 74 7.14 -0.23 5.80
CA ASN A 74 7.50 -1.43 6.56
C ASN A 74 6.36 -2.47 6.66
N ILE A 75 5.20 -2.19 6.07
CA ILE A 75 4.08 -3.14 6.00
C ILE A 75 4.00 -3.66 4.56
N THR A 76 4.07 -4.98 4.38
CA THR A 76 3.94 -5.61 3.06
C THR A 76 2.55 -6.19 2.84
N LEU A 77 2.20 -6.46 1.58
CA LEU A 77 0.98 -7.17 1.25
C LEU A 77 0.96 -8.59 1.85
N GLU A 78 2.12 -9.22 2.02
CA GLU A 78 2.24 -10.49 2.73
C GLU A 78 1.81 -10.37 4.19
N ASP A 79 2.31 -9.34 4.91
CA ASP A 79 1.94 -9.09 6.31
C ASP A 79 0.44 -8.92 6.48
N LEU A 80 -0.20 -8.17 5.57
CA LEU A 80 -1.65 -7.94 5.58
C LEU A 80 -2.43 -9.24 5.34
N VAL A 81 -1.96 -10.11 4.42
CA VAL A 81 -2.58 -11.42 4.18
C VAL A 81 -2.43 -12.33 5.40
N THR A 82 -1.24 -12.39 5.99
CA THR A 82 -0.99 -13.16 7.21
C THR A 82 -1.85 -12.67 8.36
N GLU A 83 -1.97 -11.36 8.55
CA GLU A 83 -2.84 -10.79 9.58
C GLU A 83 -4.31 -11.13 9.31
N ALA A 84 -4.79 -10.94 8.08
CA ALA A 84 -6.15 -11.31 7.70
C ALA A 84 -6.48 -12.79 7.93
N GLN A 85 -5.51 -13.70 7.75
CA GLN A 85 -5.68 -15.12 8.04
C GLN A 85 -5.90 -15.40 9.52
N LYS A 86 -5.26 -14.65 10.43
CA LYS A 86 -5.46 -14.81 11.88
C LYS A 86 -6.88 -14.46 12.32
N HIS A 87 -7.51 -13.51 11.62
CA HIS A 87 -8.88 -13.06 11.90
C HIS A 87 -9.95 -13.97 11.26
N LYS A 88 -9.57 -14.98 10.47
CA LYS A 88 -10.50 -16.00 9.99
C LYS A 88 -10.74 -17.03 11.11
N THR A 89 -11.76 -16.79 11.92
CA THR A 89 -12.34 -17.81 12.79
C THR A 89 -12.95 -18.93 11.94
N ASP A 90 -12.30 -20.08 11.97
CA ASP A 90 -12.89 -21.41 11.73
C ASP A 90 -13.71 -21.61 10.44
N SER A 91 -13.06 -21.50 9.28
CA SER A 91 -13.57 -22.08 8.03
C SER A 91 -12.43 -22.48 7.09
N GLY A 92 -11.78 -23.59 7.45
CA GLY A 92 -10.97 -24.39 6.53
C GLY A 92 -9.50 -23.97 6.45
N TYR A 93 -8.68 -24.50 7.35
CA TYR A 93 -7.25 -24.63 7.12
C TYR A 93 -7.02 -25.43 5.83
N MET A 94 -6.71 -24.74 4.73
CA MET A 94 -6.07 -25.36 3.57
C MET A 94 -4.63 -24.89 3.55
N TYR A 95 -3.75 -25.66 4.21
CA TYR A 95 -2.32 -25.57 3.99
C TYR A 95 -2.03 -26.05 2.58
N TYR A 96 -1.61 -25.14 1.69
CA TYR A 96 -0.93 -25.54 0.46
C TYR A 96 0.54 -25.74 0.80
N ILE A 97 0.96 -27.00 0.83
CA ILE A 97 2.36 -27.44 0.82
C ILE A 97 2.92 -27.39 -0.60
#